data_AF-A0A522A616-F1
#
_entry.id   AF-A0A522A616-F1
#
_cell.length_a   1.000
_cell.length_b   1.000
_cell.length_c   1.000
_cell.angle_alpha   90.00
_cell.angle_beta   90.00
_cell.angle_gamma   90.00
#
_symmetry.space_group_name_H-M   'P 1'
#
loop_
_entity.id
_entity.type
_entity.pdbx_description
1 polymer ?
#
loop_
_entity_poly.entity_id
_entity_poly.type
_entity_poly.pdbx_seq_one_letter_code
_entity_poly.pdbx_strand_id
1 'polypeptide(L)'
;PLFKPLPGARQLFDVAIDLVQTSCGMAVPRYALVEDRELLNDWAVKKGQDGIERYWAEKNQSTIDGIPTNILSKTIGAKTIAGSTGQSSGS
;
A
#
# COMPACT_ATOMS: atom_id res chain seq x y z
N PRO A 1 -5.76 0.86 14.52
CA PRO A 1 -5.87 0.46 13.10
C PRO A 1 -6.11 -1.05 13.03
N LEU A 2 -6.94 -1.52 12.07
CA LEU A 2 -7.31 -2.94 11.96
C LEU A 2 -6.14 -3.84 11.54
N PHE A 3 -5.15 -3.28 10.85
CA PHE A 3 -3.95 -3.98 10.41
C PHE A 3 -2.69 -3.32 10.98
N LYS A 4 -1.70 -4.16 11.31
CA LYS A 4 -0.36 -3.67 11.66
C LYS A 4 0.27 -3.00 10.44
N PRO A 5 0.88 -1.82 10.57
CA PRO A 5 1.59 -1.19 9.47
C PRO A 5 2.72 -2.10 8.98
N LEU A 6 2.73 -2.43 7.69
CA LEU A 6 3.84 -3.12 7.05
C LEU A 6 4.65 -2.09 6.25
N PRO A 7 5.97 -1.98 6.47
CA PRO A 7 6.82 -1.05 5.71
C PRO A 7 6.74 -1.29 4.20
N GLY A 8 6.56 -2.55 3.79
CA GLY A 8 6.42 -2.96 2.40
C GLY A 8 5.02 -2.78 1.80
N ALA A 9 4.03 -2.29 2.54
CA ALA A 9 2.67 -2.15 2.02
C ALA A 9 2.60 -1.13 0.87
N ARG A 10 2.11 -1.55 -0.30
CA ARG A 10 2.01 -0.70 -1.50
C ARG A 10 0.59 -0.35 -1.91
N GLN A 11 -0.37 -1.22 -1.63
CA GLN A 11 -1.77 -1.05 -2.01
C GLN A 11 -2.65 -1.61 -0.89
N LEU A 12 -3.65 -0.82 -0.48
CA LEU A 12 -4.72 -1.25 0.40
C LEU A 12 -6.00 -1.26 -0.43
N PHE A 13 -6.61 -2.43 -0.56
CA PHE A 13 -7.89 -2.59 -1.25
C PHE A 13 -8.96 -2.84 -0.20
N ASP A 14 -9.99 -2.01 -0.17
CA ASP A 14 -11.21 -2.26 0.57
C ASP A 14 -12.26 -2.76 -0.43
N VAL A 15 -12.57 -4.05 -0.38
CA VAL A 15 -13.42 -4.73 -1.37
C VAL A 15 -14.45 -5.57 -0.65
N ALA A 16 -15.72 -5.38 -0.98
CA ALA A 16 -16.79 -6.29 -0.61
C ALA A 16 -16.86 -7.41 -1.65
N ILE A 17 -16.80 -8.67 -1.19
CA ILE A 17 -16.87 -9.85 -2.06
C ILE A 17 -18.18 -10.58 -1.77
N ASP A 18 -19.06 -10.66 -2.75
CA ASP A 18 -20.37 -11.31 -2.61
C ASP A 18 -20.36 -12.82 -2.96
N LEU A 19 -19.44 -13.24 -3.85
CA LEU A 19 -19.32 -14.64 -4.28
C LEU A 19 -17.89 -14.98 -4.67
N VAL A 20 -17.41 -16.13 -4.21
CA VAL A 20 -16.13 -16.74 -4.63
C VAL A 20 -16.41 -18.12 -5.19
N GLN A 21 -15.92 -18.41 -6.39
CA GLN A 21 -16.05 -19.73 -7.01
C GLN A 21 -14.75 -20.50 -6.85
N THR A 22 -14.83 -21.73 -6.34
CA THR A 22 -13.70 -22.65 -6.34
C THR A 22 -13.58 -23.31 -7.72
N SER A 23 -12.35 -23.36 -8.25
CA SER A 23 -12.06 -24.08 -9.50
C SER A 23 -11.47 -25.45 -9.17
N CYS A 24 -12.14 -26.52 -9.61
CA CYS A 24 -11.65 -27.90 -9.51
C CYS A 24 -11.10 -28.42 -10.85
N GLY A 25 -10.64 -27.51 -11.72
CA GLY A 25 -10.07 -27.88 -13.01
C GLY A 25 -8.74 -28.63 -12.84
N MET A 26 -8.53 -29.69 -13.61
CA MET A 26 -7.24 -30.41 -13.64
C MET A 26 -6.04 -29.53 -14.01
N ALA A 27 -6.29 -28.34 -14.58
CA ALA A 27 -5.27 -27.35 -14.92
C ALA A 27 -4.92 -26.38 -13.76
N VAL A 28 -5.63 -26.41 -12.63
CA VAL A 28 -5.35 -25.52 -11.50
C VAL A 28 -4.16 -26.07 -10.71
N PRO A 29 -3.02 -25.35 -10.65
CA PRO A 29 -1.86 -25.82 -9.93
C PRO A 29 -2.16 -25.98 -8.44
N ARG A 30 -1.72 -27.10 -7.85
CA ARG A 30 -1.72 -27.24 -6.38
C ARG A 30 -0.62 -26.34 -5.82
N TYR A 31 -0.99 -25.39 -4.99
CA TYR A 31 -0.05 -24.50 -4.32
C TYR A 31 -0.07 -24.76 -2.81
N ALA A 32 1.09 -25.03 -2.23
CA ALA A 32 1.27 -25.09 -0.78
C ALA A 32 1.91 -23.79 -0.31
N LEU A 33 1.35 -23.19 0.74
CA LEU A 33 2.02 -22.08 1.42
C LEU A 33 3.24 -22.64 2.15
N VAL A 34 4.43 -22.21 1.73
CA VAL A 34 5.70 -22.61 2.34
C VAL A 34 6.11 -21.60 3.41
N GLU A 35 6.12 -20.32 3.04
CA GLU A 35 6.50 -19.20 3.90
C GLU A 35 6.04 -17.86 3.30
N ASP A 36 6.04 -16.82 4.15
CA ASP A 36 5.79 -15.44 3.72
C ASP A 36 7.03 -14.85 3.03
N ARG A 37 6.81 -13.92 2.08
CA ARG A 37 7.91 -13.23 1.40
C ARG A 37 8.29 -11.93 2.11
N GLU A 38 9.37 -11.96 2.88
CA GLU A 38 9.84 -10.78 3.64
C GLU A 38 10.63 -9.74 2.82
N LEU A 39 11.07 -10.09 1.60
CA LEU A 39 11.97 -9.26 0.80
C LEU A 39 11.49 -7.80 0.62
N LEU A 40 10.18 -7.61 0.49
CA LEU A 40 9.62 -6.28 0.31
C LEU A 40 9.63 -5.46 1.60
N ASN A 41 9.38 -6.09 2.74
CA ASN A 41 9.50 -5.47 4.06
C ASN A 41 10.95 -5.07 4.32
N ASP A 42 11.90 -5.99 4.07
CA ASP A 42 13.33 -5.72 4.26
C ASP A 42 13.83 -4.57 3.38
N TRP A 43 13.41 -4.54 2.12
CA TRP A 43 13.73 -3.44 1.21
C TRP A 43 13.18 -2.10 1.72
N ALA A 44 11.94 -2.09 2.19
CA ALA A 44 11.30 -0.89 2.69
C ALA A 44 11.93 -0.40 4.00
N VAL A 45 12.23 -1.31 4.93
CA VAL A 45 12.95 -1.01 6.18
C VAL A 45 14.32 -0.40 5.86
N LYS A 46 15.07 -0.99 4.92
CA LYS A 46 16.37 -0.49 4.50
C LYS A 46 16.30 0.88 3.84
N LYS A 47 15.23 1.17 3.09
CA LYS A 47 15.01 2.49 2.46
C LYS A 47 14.63 3.57 3.48
N GLY A 48 13.85 3.21 4.50
CA GLY A 48 13.25 4.15 5.44
C GLY A 48 12.21 5.05 4.78
N GLN A 49 11.47 5.82 5.59
CA GLN A 49 10.36 6.66 5.13
C GLN A 49 10.79 7.64 4.03
N ASP A 50 11.84 8.43 4.26
CA ASP A 50 12.33 9.43 3.31
C ASP A 50 12.81 8.79 1.99
N GLY A 51 13.40 7.60 2.10
CA GLY A 51 13.84 6.83 0.94
C GLY A 51 12.66 6.33 0.10
N ILE A 52 11.55 5.99 0.73
CA ILE A 52 10.30 5.60 0.06
C ILE A 52 9.63 6.81 -0.60
N GLU A 53 9.53 7.94 0.10
CA GLU A 53 8.94 9.17 -0.45
C GLU A 53 9.73 9.66 -1.68
N ARG A 54 11.06 9.65 -1.59
CA ARG A 54 11.93 9.93 -2.75
C ARG A 54 11.74 8.92 -3.88
N TYR A 55 11.65 7.63 -3.55
CA TYR A 55 11.40 6.61 -4.57
C TYR A 55 10.07 6.84 -5.29
N TRP A 56 9.01 7.28 -4.60
CA TRP A 56 7.75 7.63 -5.23
C TRP A 56 7.85 8.83 -6.18
N ALA A 57 8.63 9.84 -5.80
CA ALA A 57 8.90 10.99 -6.65
C ALA A 57 9.69 10.61 -7.92
N GLU A 58 10.64 9.68 -7.80
CA GLU A 58 11.51 9.30 -8.90
C GLU A 58 10.93 8.21 -9.81
N LYS A 59 10.14 7.28 -9.28
CA LYS A 59 9.81 6.02 -9.97
C LYS A 59 8.33 5.73 -10.12
N ASN A 60 7.46 6.36 -9.32
CA ASN A 60 6.04 5.97 -9.26
C ASN A 60 5.09 7.09 -9.74
N GLN A 61 5.58 8.08 -10.50
CA GLN A 61 4.74 9.19 -10.99
C GLN A 61 3.82 8.78 -12.15
N SER A 62 4.16 7.74 -12.90
CA SER A 62 3.38 7.21 -14.02
C SER A 62 3.21 5.70 -13.92
N THR A 63 2.10 5.18 -14.43
CA THR A 63 1.91 3.73 -14.62
C THR A 63 2.74 3.22 -15.79
N ILE A 64 2.79 1.90 -15.97
CA ILE A 64 3.44 1.25 -17.11
C ILE A 64 2.86 1.72 -18.46
N ASP A 65 1.58 2.09 -18.49
CA ASP A 65 0.88 2.62 -19.66
C ASP A 65 0.96 4.16 -19.77
N GLY A 66 1.79 4.81 -18.94
CA GLY A 66 2.02 6.25 -19.00
C GLY A 66 0.97 7.13 -18.33
N ILE A 67 0.03 6.54 -17.57
CA ILE A 67 -1.02 7.30 -16.88
C ILE A 67 -0.45 7.93 -15.60
N PRO A 68 -0.67 9.24 -15.33
CA PRO A 68 -0.22 9.86 -14.08
C PRO A 68 -0.86 9.20 -12.84
N THR A 69 -0.04 8.83 -11.87
CA THR A 69 -0.52 8.16 -10.64
C THR A 69 -1.04 9.15 -9.60
N ASN A 70 -0.51 10.38 -9.62
CA ASN A 70 -0.70 11.40 -8.59
C ASN A 70 -0.36 10.90 -7.18
N ILE A 71 0.62 9.99 -7.06
CA ILE A 71 0.92 9.31 -5.80
C ILE A 71 1.32 10.30 -4.69
N LEU A 72 2.13 11.32 -5.00
CA LEU A 72 2.61 12.27 -3.99
C LEU A 72 1.47 13.10 -3.39
N SER A 73 0.53 13.59 -4.21
CA SER A 73 -0.62 14.35 -3.69
C SER A 73 -1.56 13.45 -2.89
N LYS A 74 -1.78 12.21 -3.34
CA LYS A 74 -2.64 11.24 -2.66
C LYS A 74 -2.07 10.75 -1.32
N THR A 75 -0.75 10.55 -1.20
CA THR A 75 -0.15 9.97 0.01
C THR A 75 0.46 11.01 0.95
N ILE A 76 1.13 12.05 0.43
CA ILE A 76 1.73 13.11 1.25
C ILE A 76 0.69 14.18 1.59
N GLY A 77 -0.19 14.54 0.65
CA GLY A 77 -1.27 15.50 0.90
C GLY A 77 -2.23 15.04 2.00
N ALA A 78 -2.52 13.74 2.09
CA ALA A 78 -3.34 13.16 3.18
C ALA A 78 -2.68 13.30 4.57
N LYS A 79 -1.35 13.33 4.64
CA LYS A 79 -0.59 13.46 5.90
C LYS A 79 -0.75 14.86 6.51
N THR A 80 -0.92 15.90 5.68
CA THR A 80 -1.16 17.28 6.14
C THR A 80 -2.55 17.46 6.74
N ILE A 81 -3.59 16.79 6.19
CA ILE A 81 -4.96 16.93 6.69
C ILE A 81 -5.15 16.19 8.03
N ALA A 82 -4.45 15.07 8.24
CA ALA A 82 -4.56 14.28 9.47
C ALA A 82 -3.93 14.94 10.72
N GLY A 83 -3.20 16.05 10.56
CA GLY A 83 -2.52 16.77 11.66
C GLY A 83 -3.27 18.00 12.21
N SER A 84 -4.42 18.39 11.66
CA SER A 84 -5.10 19.65 12.01
C SER A 84 -6.43 19.47 12.77
N THR A 85 -6.49 18.57 13.75
CA THR A 85 -7.55 18.63 14.77
C THR A 85 -6.99 19.28 16.02
N GLY A 86 -6.75 20.59 15.94
CA GLY A 86 -6.52 21.44 17.09
C GLY A 86 -7.83 21.59 17.87
N GLN A 87 -7.75 21.42 19.18
CA GLN A 87 -8.81 21.68 20.14
C GLN A 87 -9.41 23.06 19.93
N SER A 88 -10.74 23.11 19.78
CA SER A 88 -11.53 24.27 20.11
C SER A 88 -12.10 24.12 21.54
N SER A 89 -11.63 24.95 22.44
CA SER A 89 -12.33 25.40 23.65
C SER A 89 -11.62 26.70 24.04
N GLY A 90 -12.22 27.89 23.98
CA GLY A 90 -13.54 28.22 24.48
C GLY A 90 -13.32 29.00 25.78
N SER A 91 -13.61 30.31 25.71
CA SER A 91 -13.46 31.40 26.70
C SER A 91 -12.12 32.12 26.72
#